data_AF-A0A4P5T3Y3-F1
#
_entry.id   AF-A0A4P5T3Y3-F1
#
_cell.length_a   1.000
_cell.length_b   1.000
_cell.length_c   1.000
_cell.angle_alpha   90.00
_cell.angle_beta   90.00
_cell.angle_gamma   90.00
#
_symmetry.space_group_name_H-M   'P 1'
#
loop_
_entity.id
_entity.type
_entity.pdbx_description
1 polymer ?
#
loop_
_entity_poly.entity_id
_entity_poly.type
_entity_poly.pdbx_seq_one_letter_code
_entity_poly.pdbx_strand_id
1 'polypeptide(L)'
;MQLQRGYFALICFVLLLSSHAQARTNRDTLRVLFVGNSYTYYNNLIQMVSLISDSLDTKLICTKSTVGGTNLGEHWNEHKGLKSKTLIQNGSYDIVVFHDHSMRPIEAPDSLLYYGGLLCELIKSKKARPFIYNTWSREKTPETQGVINSAYSRLAKQCGASRVRVGDSWQEFLKSMPQATLYSSDGSHPSNLGTFIAALCFVKSITGQLPSSLPTVFNYFDRDGETFRIMQVTKEEITLGLSVVNSIIPQAL
;
A
#
# COMPACT_ATOMS: atom_id res chain seq x y z
N MET A 1 16.16 -77.81 44.52
CA MET A 1 14.73 -77.43 44.52
C MET A 1 14.65 -75.91 44.36
N GLN A 2 14.14 -75.47 43.21
CA GLN A 2 13.62 -74.14 42.83
C GLN A 2 14.43 -72.86 43.13
N LEU A 3 15.01 -72.32 42.05
CA LEU A 3 15.21 -70.87 41.84
C LEU A 3 13.85 -70.15 41.82
N GLN A 4 13.73 -69.03 42.54
CA GLN A 4 12.74 -68.00 42.23
C GLN A 4 13.47 -66.73 41.78
N ARG A 5 13.24 -66.40 40.50
CA ARG A 5 13.57 -65.12 39.86
C ARG A 5 12.30 -64.28 39.74
N GLY A 6 12.47 -62.96 39.83
CA GLY A 6 11.65 -61.99 39.09
C GLY A 6 10.64 -61.21 39.93
N TYR A 7 10.31 -59.95 39.67
CA TYR A 7 10.80 -58.94 38.73
C TYR A 7 10.39 -57.59 39.35
N PHE A 8 11.33 -56.65 39.54
CA PHE A 8 10.97 -55.25 39.82
C PHE A 8 10.67 -54.59 38.46
N ALA A 9 9.39 -54.34 38.18
CA ALA A 9 8.97 -53.59 37.00
C ALA A 9 9.19 -52.10 37.26
N LEU A 10 10.26 -51.54 36.69
CA LEU A 10 10.50 -50.11 36.65
C LEU A 10 9.64 -49.50 35.54
N ILE A 11 8.51 -48.90 35.91
CA ILE A 11 7.68 -48.12 34.98
C ILE A 11 8.34 -46.75 34.82
N CYS A 12 9.09 -46.56 33.73
CA CYS A 12 9.59 -45.25 33.32
C CYS A 12 8.46 -44.45 32.66
N PHE A 13 7.89 -43.50 33.39
CA PHE A 13 6.94 -42.53 32.86
C PHE A 13 7.70 -41.48 32.04
N VAL A 14 7.77 -41.66 30.72
CA VAL A 14 8.37 -40.66 29.81
C VAL A 14 7.33 -39.56 29.59
N LEU A 15 7.50 -38.43 30.29
CA LEU A 15 6.77 -37.19 30.02
C LEU A 15 7.27 -36.62 28.69
N LEU A 16 6.53 -36.85 27.61
CA LEU A 16 6.70 -36.14 26.34
C LEU A 16 6.18 -34.71 26.51
N LEU A 17 7.07 -33.82 26.96
CA LEU A 17 6.87 -32.38 26.87
C LEU A 17 6.76 -32.01 25.39
N SER A 18 5.52 -31.80 24.94
CA SER A 18 5.22 -31.34 23.59
C SER A 18 5.54 -29.85 23.51
N SER A 19 6.79 -29.54 23.22
CA SER A 19 7.26 -28.19 22.91
C SER A 19 6.48 -27.66 21.71
N HIS A 20 5.39 -26.94 21.95
CA HIS A 20 4.78 -26.10 20.93
C HIS A 20 5.70 -24.89 20.77
N ALA A 21 6.82 -25.10 20.07
CA ALA A 21 7.59 -24.00 19.50
C ALA A 21 6.68 -23.35 18.47
N GLN A 22 5.91 -22.35 18.92
CA GLN A 22 5.23 -21.45 18.04
C GLN A 22 6.34 -20.71 17.29
N ALA A 23 6.66 -21.20 16.08
CA ALA A 23 7.62 -20.57 15.20
C ALA A 23 7.13 -19.14 14.98
N ARG A 24 7.76 -18.20 15.68
CA ARG A 24 7.56 -16.77 15.44
C ARG A 24 8.21 -16.55 14.09
N THR A 25 7.42 -16.64 13.02
CA THR A 25 7.87 -16.29 11.68
C THR A 25 8.42 -14.86 11.80
N ASN A 26 9.70 -14.69 11.49
CA ASN A 26 10.31 -13.38 11.51
C ASN A 26 9.59 -12.59 10.41
N ARG A 27 8.72 -11.64 10.77
CA ARG A 27 7.96 -10.87 9.78
C ARG A 27 8.92 -9.92 9.08
N ASP A 28 8.99 -10.03 7.77
CA ASP A 28 9.73 -9.06 6.98
C ASP A 28 9.08 -7.69 7.16
N THR A 29 9.91 -6.65 7.25
CA THR A 29 9.43 -5.28 7.42
C THR A 29 9.99 -4.42 6.31
N LEU A 30 9.10 -3.75 5.57
CA LEU A 30 9.48 -2.81 4.52
C LEU A 30 9.14 -1.39 4.92
N ARG A 31 10.13 -0.50 4.85
CA ARG A 31 10.00 0.94 5.05
C ARG A 31 9.60 1.59 3.74
N VAL A 32 8.40 2.16 3.70
CA VAL A 32 7.81 2.77 2.50
C VAL A 32 7.68 4.27 2.69
N LEU A 33 8.25 5.05 1.77
CA LEU A 33 8.00 6.49 1.69
C LEU A 33 6.97 6.77 0.58
N PHE A 34 5.91 7.50 0.91
CA PHE A 34 4.98 8.04 -0.07
C PHE A 34 5.30 9.52 -0.35
N VAL A 35 5.63 9.86 -1.59
CA VAL A 35 5.86 11.22 -2.07
C VAL A 35 4.69 11.65 -2.93
N GLY A 36 3.99 12.71 -2.54
CA GLY A 36 2.82 13.17 -3.28
C GLY A 36 2.09 14.30 -2.57
N ASN A 37 0.77 14.32 -2.70
CA ASN A 37 -0.05 15.42 -2.21
C ASN A 37 -1.28 14.93 -1.46
N SER A 38 -2.41 15.61 -1.60
CA SER A 38 -3.68 15.26 -0.97
C SER A 38 -4.17 13.86 -1.33
N TYR A 39 -3.87 13.35 -2.52
CA TYR A 39 -4.21 11.96 -2.90
C TYR A 39 -3.41 10.91 -2.10
N THR A 40 -2.37 11.33 -1.37
CA THR A 40 -1.60 10.49 -0.45
C THR A 40 -2.01 10.67 1.01
N TYR A 41 -2.36 11.88 1.48
CA TYR A 41 -2.69 12.09 2.91
C TYR A 41 -4.19 12.02 3.23
N TYR A 42 -5.09 12.15 2.25
CA TYR A 42 -6.53 12.08 2.52
C TYR A 42 -6.93 10.72 3.09
N ASN A 43 -7.87 10.77 4.04
CA ASN A 43 -8.42 9.63 4.77
C ASN A 43 -7.32 8.69 5.33
N ASN A 44 -6.15 9.25 5.67
CA ASN A 44 -5.04 8.52 6.27
C ASN A 44 -4.59 7.28 5.47
N LEU A 45 -4.52 7.40 4.14
CA LEU A 45 -4.16 6.30 3.22
C LEU A 45 -2.93 5.51 3.69
N ILE A 46 -1.83 6.17 4.08
CA ILE A 46 -0.60 5.45 4.45
C ILE A 46 -0.76 4.64 5.74
N GLN A 47 -1.60 5.10 6.67
CA GLN A 47 -1.94 4.35 7.89
C GLN A 47 -2.82 3.16 7.53
N MET A 48 -3.76 3.32 6.59
CA MET A 48 -4.56 2.20 6.08
C MET A 48 -3.71 1.13 5.40
N VAL A 49 -2.72 1.52 4.60
CA VAL A 49 -1.75 0.57 4.00
C VAL A 49 -1.00 -0.19 5.10
N SER A 50 -0.51 0.52 6.11
CA SER A 50 0.15 -0.09 7.27
C SER A 50 -0.78 -1.08 7.99
N LEU A 51 -2.00 -0.67 8.35
CA LEU A 51 -2.98 -1.50 9.07
C LEU A 51 -3.38 -2.76 8.30
N ILE A 52 -3.63 -2.65 6.99
CA ILE A 52 -3.99 -3.81 6.17
C ILE A 52 -2.84 -4.83 6.12
N SER A 53 -1.58 -4.37 6.18
CA SER A 53 -0.42 -5.28 6.23
C SER A 53 -0.16 -5.95 7.59
N ASP A 54 -0.89 -5.60 8.67
CA ASP A 54 -0.62 -6.13 10.02
C ASP A 54 -0.81 -7.64 10.15
N SER A 55 -1.67 -8.24 9.32
CA SER A 55 -1.94 -9.67 9.33
C SER A 55 -1.13 -10.45 8.28
N LEU A 56 -0.28 -9.78 7.50
CA LEU A 56 0.57 -10.41 6.49
C LEU A 56 1.96 -10.75 7.05
N ASP A 57 2.67 -11.62 6.33
CA ASP A 57 4.06 -11.98 6.63
C ASP A 57 5.01 -10.79 6.46
N THR A 58 4.69 -9.87 5.55
CA THR A 58 5.43 -8.63 5.32
C THR A 58 4.66 -7.42 5.84
N LYS A 59 5.20 -6.77 6.89
CA LYS A 59 4.67 -5.53 7.45
C LYS A 59 5.18 -4.32 6.67
N LEU A 60 4.29 -3.40 6.34
CA LEU A 60 4.63 -2.13 5.69
C LEU A 60 4.65 -0.99 6.71
N ILE A 61 5.82 -0.38 6.93
CA ILE A 61 5.98 0.82 7.75
C ILE A 61 5.98 2.03 6.82
N CYS A 62 4.86 2.75 6.80
CA CYS A 62 4.65 3.83 5.84
C CYS A 62 4.90 5.21 6.46
N THR A 63 5.63 6.05 5.73
CA THR A 63 5.80 7.48 6.02
C THR A 63 5.48 8.30 4.77
N LYS A 64 5.36 9.62 4.87
CA LYS A 64 5.02 10.46 3.72
C LYS A 64 5.72 11.81 3.69
N SER A 65 5.93 12.33 2.48
CA SER A 65 6.31 13.71 2.19
C SER A 65 5.22 14.33 1.33
N THR A 66 4.37 15.17 1.93
CA THR A 66 3.17 15.67 1.26
C THR A 66 2.84 17.11 1.57
N VAL A 67 2.48 17.88 0.55
CA VAL A 67 1.83 19.20 0.66
C VAL A 67 0.65 19.22 -0.31
N GLY A 68 -0.45 19.91 0.04
CA GLY A 68 -1.63 19.98 -0.82
C GLY A 68 -1.33 20.56 -2.20
N GLY A 69 -1.88 19.93 -3.25
CA GLY A 69 -1.78 20.42 -4.63
C GLY A 69 -0.40 20.34 -5.28
N THR A 70 0.60 19.70 -4.67
CA THR A 70 1.96 19.69 -5.23
C THR A 70 2.16 18.74 -6.40
N ASN A 71 3.05 19.12 -7.31
CA ASN A 71 3.50 18.33 -8.46
C ASN A 71 4.94 17.81 -8.27
N LEU A 72 5.38 16.87 -9.12
CA LEU A 72 6.71 16.25 -8.99
C LEU A 72 7.88 17.24 -9.13
N GLY A 73 7.72 18.30 -9.91
CA GLY A 73 8.73 19.36 -9.99
C GLY A 73 8.92 20.09 -8.66
N GLU A 74 7.84 20.31 -7.90
CA GLU A 74 7.93 20.90 -6.57
C GLU A 74 8.55 19.95 -5.55
N HIS A 75 8.28 18.64 -5.66
CA HIS A 75 8.97 17.62 -4.85
C HIS A 75 10.46 17.53 -5.18
N TRP A 76 10.82 17.56 -6.47
CA TRP A 76 12.22 17.55 -6.91
C TRP A 76 12.98 18.78 -6.45
N ASN A 77 12.36 19.96 -6.48
CA ASN A 77 13.01 21.18 -6.05
C ASN A 77 12.82 21.48 -4.55
N GLU A 78 12.12 20.60 -3.82
CA GLU A 78 11.81 20.75 -2.38
C GLU A 78 11.15 22.09 -2.03
N HIS A 79 10.26 22.55 -2.92
CA HIS A 79 9.48 23.77 -2.72
C HIS A 79 8.39 23.57 -1.65
N LYS A 80 7.85 24.68 -1.13
CA LYS A 80 6.74 24.67 -0.14
C LYS A 80 7.06 23.90 1.14
N GLY A 81 8.34 23.83 1.52
CA GLY A 81 8.79 23.11 2.71
C GLY A 81 8.79 21.58 2.56
N LEU A 82 8.61 21.06 1.34
CA LEU A 82 8.79 19.64 1.06
C LEU A 82 10.22 19.21 1.36
N LYS A 83 10.37 17.94 1.77
CA LYS A 83 11.67 17.32 2.07
C LYS A 83 11.86 16.01 1.30
N SER A 84 11.27 15.92 0.11
CA SER A 84 11.12 14.64 -0.58
C SER A 84 12.46 14.05 -1.00
N LYS A 85 13.37 14.84 -1.58
CA LYS A 85 14.72 14.37 -1.91
C LYS A 85 15.52 14.05 -0.66
N THR A 86 15.47 14.93 0.34
CA THR A 86 16.16 14.78 1.62
C THR A 86 15.75 13.47 2.32
N LEU A 87 14.45 13.16 2.34
CA LEU A 87 13.93 11.91 2.89
C LEU A 87 14.40 10.71 2.08
N ILE A 88 14.33 10.76 0.74
CA ILE A 88 14.83 9.66 -0.11
C ILE A 88 16.33 9.42 0.13
N GLN A 89 17.12 10.49 0.27
CA GLN A 89 18.57 10.39 0.43
C GLN A 89 19.02 9.82 1.77
N ASN A 90 18.26 10.08 2.84
CA ASN A 90 18.70 9.86 4.23
C ASN A 90 17.80 8.89 5.02
N GLY A 91 16.63 8.53 4.51
CA GLY A 91 15.59 7.82 5.27
C GLY A 91 15.68 6.30 5.28
N SER A 92 16.63 5.71 4.54
CA SER A 92 16.83 4.26 4.40
C SER A 92 15.52 3.53 4.11
N TYR A 93 14.87 3.90 3.01
CA TYR A 93 13.61 3.30 2.57
C TYR A 93 13.89 2.11 1.64
N ASP A 94 13.10 1.05 1.77
CA ASP A 94 13.13 -0.08 0.84
C ASP A 94 12.35 0.25 -0.43
N ILE A 95 11.26 1.01 -0.27
CA ILE A 95 10.34 1.40 -1.34
C ILE A 95 10.04 2.88 -1.25
N VAL A 96 10.00 3.53 -2.42
CA VAL A 96 9.47 4.89 -2.55
C VAL A 96 8.33 4.87 -3.56
N VAL A 97 7.13 5.14 -3.06
CA VAL A 97 5.92 5.33 -3.86
C VAL A 97 5.80 6.81 -4.21
N PHE A 98 5.51 7.14 -5.46
CA PHE A 98 5.27 8.54 -5.82
C PHE A 98 4.27 8.73 -6.96
N HIS A 99 3.63 9.90 -6.96
CA HIS A 99 2.71 10.34 -8.01
C HIS A 99 2.77 11.86 -8.20
N ASP A 100 2.27 12.33 -9.33
CA ASP A 100 2.20 13.76 -9.65
C ASP A 100 0.87 14.37 -9.20
N HIS A 101 0.72 15.69 -9.36
CA HIS A 101 -0.56 16.35 -9.22
C HIS A 101 -1.58 15.70 -10.17
N SER A 102 -2.78 15.40 -9.65
CA SER A 102 -3.83 14.61 -10.33
C SER A 102 -4.11 14.92 -11.80
N MET A 103 -4.01 16.18 -12.23
CA MET A 103 -4.24 16.58 -13.63
C MET A 103 -2.97 16.62 -14.50
N ARG A 104 -1.77 16.60 -13.90
CA ARG A 104 -0.49 16.68 -14.64
C ARG A 104 -0.23 15.53 -15.61
N PRO A 105 -0.67 14.28 -15.35
CA PRO A 105 -0.59 13.22 -16.36
C PRO A 105 -1.31 13.56 -17.68
N ILE A 106 -2.30 14.46 -17.64
CA ILE A 106 -3.05 14.94 -18.81
C ILE A 106 -2.47 16.26 -19.32
N GLU A 107 -2.32 17.24 -18.43
CA GLU A 107 -2.00 18.64 -18.78
C GLU A 107 -0.51 18.86 -19.10
N ALA A 108 0.37 18.06 -18.49
CA ALA A 108 1.82 18.23 -18.61
C ALA A 108 2.57 16.89 -18.52
N PRO A 109 2.27 15.91 -19.40
CA PRO A 109 2.86 14.58 -19.34
C PRO A 109 4.40 14.58 -19.47
N ASP A 110 4.98 15.53 -20.20
CA ASP A 110 6.44 15.64 -20.33
C ASP A 110 7.09 16.05 -19.00
N SER A 111 6.43 16.91 -18.22
CA SER A 111 6.88 17.28 -16.87
C SER A 111 6.82 16.08 -15.91
N LEU A 112 5.74 15.29 -15.99
CA LEU A 112 5.60 14.03 -15.25
C LEU A 112 6.77 13.09 -15.57
N LEU A 113 7.08 12.88 -16.85
CA LEU A 113 8.15 11.97 -17.29
C LEU A 113 9.54 12.48 -16.89
N TYR A 114 9.78 13.79 -17.01
CA TYR A 114 11.06 14.39 -16.66
C TYR A 114 11.33 14.30 -15.15
N TYR A 115 10.48 14.89 -14.31
CA TYR A 115 10.71 14.89 -12.86
C TYR A 115 10.49 13.50 -12.24
N GLY A 116 9.59 12.70 -12.79
CA GLY A 116 9.43 11.30 -12.40
C GLY A 116 10.69 10.49 -12.69
N GLY A 117 11.33 10.69 -13.85
CA GLY A 117 12.61 10.07 -14.19
C GLY A 117 13.72 10.43 -13.20
N LEU A 118 13.87 11.72 -12.90
CA LEU A 118 14.85 12.21 -11.93
C LEU A 118 14.66 11.61 -10.53
N LEU A 119 13.41 11.52 -10.06
CA LEU A 119 13.09 10.85 -8.80
C LEU A 119 13.42 9.37 -8.85
N CYS A 120 13.08 8.66 -9.93
CA CYS A 120 13.42 7.24 -10.09
C CYS A 120 14.93 6.99 -9.99
N GLU A 121 15.74 7.80 -10.65
CA GLU A 121 17.19 7.71 -10.59
C GLU A 121 17.70 7.93 -9.16
N LEU A 122 17.19 8.96 -8.48
CA LEU A 122 17.55 9.23 -7.09
C LEU A 122 17.19 8.06 -6.18
N ILE A 123 15.97 7.52 -6.29
CA ILE A 123 15.47 6.39 -5.50
C ILE A 123 16.39 5.17 -5.70
N LYS A 124 16.69 4.82 -6.95
CA LYS A 124 17.57 3.69 -7.28
C LYS A 124 19.01 3.89 -6.81
N SER A 125 19.53 5.12 -6.86
CA SER A 125 20.87 5.45 -6.34
C SER A 125 21.00 5.14 -4.84
N LYS A 126 19.88 5.12 -4.12
CA LYS A 126 19.77 4.77 -2.70
C LYS A 126 19.36 3.31 -2.47
N LYS A 127 19.41 2.48 -3.52
CA LYS A 127 19.05 1.05 -3.52
C LYS A 127 17.58 0.78 -3.13
N ALA A 128 16.73 1.80 -3.17
CA ALA A 128 15.30 1.66 -2.96
C ALA A 128 14.59 1.32 -4.29
N ARG A 129 13.43 0.67 -4.19
CA ARG A 129 12.58 0.34 -5.36
C ARG A 129 11.56 1.45 -5.62
N PRO A 130 11.52 2.06 -6.81
CA PRO A 130 10.48 3.02 -7.17
C PRO A 130 9.15 2.30 -7.48
N PHE A 131 8.06 2.84 -6.94
CA PHE A 131 6.68 2.44 -7.24
C PHE A 131 5.89 3.66 -7.74
N ILE A 132 5.31 3.56 -8.92
CA ILE A 132 4.55 4.63 -9.55
C ILE A 132 3.08 4.50 -9.15
N TYR A 133 2.56 5.45 -8.39
CA TYR A 133 1.16 5.48 -8.00
C TYR A 133 0.31 6.06 -9.13
N ASN A 134 -0.32 5.16 -9.90
CA ASN A 134 -1.25 5.53 -10.96
C ASN A 134 -2.60 5.91 -10.36
N THR A 135 -2.87 7.21 -10.32
CA THR A 135 -4.11 7.78 -9.77
C THR A 135 -5.34 7.57 -10.68
N TRP A 136 -6.48 8.14 -10.27
CA TRP A 136 -7.76 8.08 -10.96
C TRP A 136 -8.12 9.39 -11.66
N SER A 137 -9.05 9.33 -12.62
CA SER A 137 -9.71 10.47 -13.26
C SER A 137 -10.62 11.22 -12.29
N ARG A 138 -10.86 12.51 -12.52
CA ARG A 138 -11.89 13.25 -11.80
C ARG A 138 -13.26 12.64 -12.10
N GLU A 139 -14.18 12.73 -11.15
CA GLU A 139 -15.53 12.13 -11.25
C GLU A 139 -16.31 12.64 -12.48
N LYS A 140 -16.12 13.93 -12.82
CA LYS A 140 -16.80 14.57 -13.95
C LYS A 140 -16.18 14.27 -15.32
N THR A 141 -14.98 13.66 -15.36
CA THR A 141 -14.25 13.36 -16.60
C THR A 141 -13.74 11.91 -16.62
N PRO A 142 -14.61 10.91 -16.40
CA PRO A 142 -14.21 9.50 -16.30
C PRO A 142 -13.51 8.97 -17.56
N GLU A 143 -13.78 9.56 -18.73
CA GLU A 143 -13.16 9.24 -20.01
C GLU A 143 -11.64 9.50 -20.03
N THR A 144 -11.13 10.34 -19.11
CA THR A 144 -9.70 10.69 -19.06
C THR A 144 -8.82 9.61 -18.44
N GLN A 145 -9.40 8.57 -17.81
CA GLN A 145 -8.62 7.55 -17.11
C GLN A 145 -7.62 6.83 -18.03
N GLY A 146 -7.98 6.59 -19.30
CA GLY A 146 -7.08 5.97 -20.28
C GLY A 146 -5.81 6.79 -20.51
N VAL A 147 -5.94 8.12 -20.56
CA VAL A 147 -4.82 9.05 -20.73
C VAL A 147 -3.91 9.03 -19.51
N ILE A 148 -4.50 9.10 -18.30
CA ILE A 148 -3.77 9.01 -17.02
C ILE A 148 -3.00 7.69 -16.94
N ASN A 149 -3.65 6.57 -17.27
CA ASN A 149 -3.04 5.24 -17.25
C ASN A 149 -1.87 5.13 -18.23
N SER A 150 -2.03 5.68 -19.44
CA SER A 150 -0.97 5.69 -20.45
C SER A 150 0.25 6.51 -20.00
N ALA A 151 0.02 7.70 -19.44
CA ALA A 151 1.09 8.56 -18.94
C ALA A 151 1.91 7.89 -17.82
N TYR A 152 1.26 7.32 -16.81
CA TYR A 152 1.95 6.59 -15.75
C TYR A 152 2.57 5.27 -16.21
N SER A 153 1.99 4.60 -17.22
CA SER A 153 2.61 3.40 -17.83
C SER A 153 3.90 3.75 -18.56
N ARG A 154 3.95 4.89 -19.26
CA ARG A 154 5.20 5.39 -19.86
C ARG A 154 6.25 5.68 -18.80
N LEU A 155 5.88 6.36 -17.71
CA LEU A 155 6.80 6.63 -16.60
C LEU A 155 7.32 5.34 -15.96
N ALA A 156 6.43 4.38 -15.66
CA ALA A 156 6.80 3.10 -15.08
C ALA A 156 7.77 2.33 -15.99
N LYS A 157 7.51 2.31 -17.31
CA LYS A 157 8.41 1.70 -18.30
C LYS A 157 9.76 2.41 -18.36
N GLN A 158 9.78 3.74 -18.44
CA GLN A 158 11.02 4.55 -18.43
C GLN A 158 11.85 4.26 -17.18
N CYS A 159 11.21 4.13 -16.03
CA CYS A 159 11.87 3.86 -14.76
C CYS A 159 12.17 2.38 -14.51
N GLY A 160 11.68 1.42 -15.30
CA GLY A 160 11.67 0.01 -14.90
C GLY A 160 11.08 -0.19 -13.49
N ALA A 161 9.98 0.51 -13.20
CA ALA A 161 9.34 0.58 -11.90
C ALA A 161 7.98 -0.13 -11.90
N SER A 162 7.53 -0.59 -10.74
CA SER A 162 6.17 -1.15 -10.60
C SER A 162 5.12 -0.04 -10.70
N ARG A 163 4.05 -0.26 -11.47
CA ARG A 163 2.88 0.65 -11.55
C ARG A 163 1.78 0.15 -10.61
N VAL A 164 1.45 0.91 -9.58
CA VAL A 164 0.31 0.62 -8.69
C VAL A 164 -0.98 1.10 -9.34
N ARG A 165 -1.83 0.17 -9.77
CA ARG A 165 -2.97 0.38 -10.68
C ARG A 165 -4.26 0.83 -9.97
N VAL A 166 -4.22 1.93 -9.20
CA VAL A 166 -5.40 2.37 -8.42
C VAL A 166 -6.54 2.83 -9.34
N GLY A 167 -6.25 3.64 -10.35
CA GLY A 167 -7.26 4.08 -11.32
C GLY A 167 -7.92 2.93 -12.07
N ASP A 168 -7.16 1.91 -12.47
CA ASP A 168 -7.71 0.69 -13.09
C ASP A 168 -8.65 -0.05 -12.12
N SER A 169 -8.26 -0.22 -10.85
CA SER A 169 -9.08 -0.87 -9.82
C SER A 169 -10.36 -0.10 -9.51
N TRP A 170 -10.33 1.22 -9.50
CA TRP A 170 -11.53 2.05 -9.33
C TRP A 170 -12.52 1.88 -10.47
N GLN A 171 -12.04 1.89 -11.73
CA GLN A 171 -12.91 1.64 -12.89
C GLN A 171 -13.57 0.27 -12.81
N GLU A 172 -12.83 -0.76 -12.44
CA GLU A 172 -13.36 -2.12 -12.34
C GLU A 172 -14.35 -2.26 -11.18
N PHE A 173 -14.07 -1.63 -10.04
CA PHE A 173 -14.99 -1.59 -8.91
C PHE A 173 -16.32 -0.93 -9.29
N LEU A 174 -16.29 0.22 -9.96
CA LEU A 174 -17.49 0.95 -10.38
C LEU A 174 -18.32 0.20 -11.44
N LYS A 175 -17.72 -0.68 -12.26
CA LYS A 175 -18.50 -1.57 -13.14
C LYS A 175 -19.33 -2.57 -12.34
N SER A 176 -18.78 -3.06 -11.23
CA SER A 176 -19.41 -4.08 -10.38
C SER A 176 -20.40 -3.47 -9.38
N MET A 177 -20.14 -2.24 -8.92
CA MET A 177 -20.99 -1.49 -8.01
C MET A 177 -21.13 -0.03 -8.47
N PRO A 178 -21.98 0.26 -9.48
CA PRO A 178 -22.09 1.60 -10.07
C PRO A 178 -22.58 2.70 -9.12
N GLN A 179 -23.26 2.32 -8.03
CA GLN A 179 -23.77 3.25 -7.02
C GLN A 179 -22.74 3.58 -5.92
N ALA A 180 -21.54 3.00 -5.99
CA ALA A 180 -20.52 3.22 -4.99
C ALA A 180 -19.93 4.64 -5.07
N THR A 181 -19.80 5.29 -3.92
CA THR A 181 -19.17 6.60 -3.82
C THR A 181 -17.67 6.44 -3.58
N LEU A 182 -16.85 6.52 -4.64
CA LEU A 182 -15.38 6.50 -4.52
C LEU A 182 -14.76 7.89 -4.33
N TYR A 183 -15.52 8.94 -4.62
CA TYR A 183 -15.09 10.33 -4.53
C TYR A 183 -15.68 11.01 -3.28
N SER A 184 -14.96 12.00 -2.77
CA SER A 184 -15.55 13.03 -1.92
C SER A 184 -16.47 13.94 -2.75
N SER A 185 -17.20 14.84 -2.08
CA SER A 185 -18.14 15.78 -2.72
C SER A 185 -17.50 16.73 -3.73
N ASP A 186 -16.16 16.85 -3.74
CA ASP A 186 -15.42 17.66 -4.71
C ASP A 186 -15.18 16.95 -6.05
N GLY A 187 -15.57 15.68 -6.17
CA GLY A 187 -15.37 14.85 -7.36
C GLY A 187 -13.90 14.56 -7.65
N SER A 188 -13.00 14.67 -6.66
CA SER A 188 -11.58 14.40 -6.86
C SER A 188 -10.88 13.67 -5.75
N HIS A 189 -11.00 14.16 -4.52
CA HIS A 189 -10.42 13.47 -3.38
C HIS A 189 -11.15 12.15 -3.17
N PRO A 190 -10.47 11.14 -2.62
CA PRO A 190 -11.12 9.87 -2.39
C PRO A 190 -12.12 9.97 -1.24
N SER A 191 -13.20 9.19 -1.31
CA SER A 191 -14.00 8.82 -0.15
C SER A 191 -13.23 7.82 0.74
N ASN A 192 -13.81 7.40 1.87
CA ASN A 192 -13.23 6.31 2.66
C ASN A 192 -13.11 5.02 1.84
N LEU A 193 -14.13 4.68 1.05
CA LEU A 193 -14.11 3.50 0.17
C LEU A 193 -13.04 3.64 -0.92
N GLY A 194 -12.94 4.81 -1.55
CA GLY A 194 -11.90 5.08 -2.54
C GLY A 194 -10.47 4.91 -1.97
N THR A 195 -10.23 5.45 -0.78
CA THR A 195 -8.96 5.29 -0.05
C THR A 195 -8.70 3.84 0.34
N PHE A 196 -9.73 3.12 0.78
CA PHE A 196 -9.60 1.70 1.12
C PHE A 196 -9.15 0.87 -0.08
N ILE A 197 -9.77 1.03 -1.25
CA ILE A 197 -9.38 0.32 -2.48
C ILE A 197 -7.95 0.70 -2.89
N ALA A 198 -7.58 1.98 -2.77
CA ALA A 198 -6.20 2.41 -3.02
C ALA A 198 -5.22 1.72 -2.06
N ALA A 199 -5.55 1.62 -0.78
CA ALA A 199 -4.73 0.94 0.22
C ALA A 199 -4.53 -0.54 -0.11
N LEU A 200 -5.59 -1.25 -0.52
CA LEU A 200 -5.50 -2.63 -1.01
C LEU A 200 -4.55 -2.72 -2.22
N CYS A 201 -4.64 -1.80 -3.17
CA CYS A 201 -3.75 -1.80 -4.34
C CYS A 201 -2.26 -1.70 -3.94
N PHE A 202 -1.92 -0.84 -2.97
CA PHE A 202 -0.54 -0.73 -2.48
C PHE A 202 -0.08 -2.01 -1.80
N VAL A 203 -0.88 -2.53 -0.86
CA VAL A 203 -0.52 -3.76 -0.15
C VAL A 203 -0.30 -4.90 -1.14
N LYS A 204 -1.27 -5.14 -2.05
CA LYS A 204 -1.16 -6.18 -3.08
C LYS A 204 0.07 -5.98 -3.97
N SER A 205 0.34 -4.76 -4.42
CA SER A 205 1.47 -4.48 -5.32
C SER A 205 2.82 -4.68 -4.64
N ILE A 206 2.92 -4.41 -3.33
CA ILE A 206 4.17 -4.45 -2.59
C ILE A 206 4.45 -5.85 -2.03
N THR A 207 3.45 -6.50 -1.44
CA THR A 207 3.62 -7.80 -0.77
C THR A 207 3.23 -8.99 -1.65
N GLY A 208 2.57 -8.73 -2.78
CA GLY A 208 1.98 -9.77 -3.65
C GLY A 208 0.71 -10.41 -3.08
N GLN A 209 0.30 -10.04 -1.87
CA GLN A 209 -0.80 -10.68 -1.14
C GLN A 209 -1.75 -9.66 -0.54
N LEU A 210 -2.97 -10.11 -0.25
CA LEU A 210 -3.95 -9.38 0.55
C LEU A 210 -4.45 -10.30 1.65
N PRO A 211 -4.83 -9.77 2.83
CA PRO A 211 -5.46 -10.58 3.86
C PRO A 211 -6.74 -11.23 3.35
N SER A 212 -6.99 -12.49 3.74
CA SER A 212 -8.22 -13.21 3.40
C SER A 212 -9.47 -12.62 4.07
N SER A 213 -9.28 -11.89 5.18
CA SER A 213 -10.34 -11.19 5.89
C SER A 213 -9.81 -9.88 6.48
N LEU A 214 -10.68 -8.87 6.52
CA LEU A 214 -10.41 -7.56 7.10
C LEU A 214 -11.59 -7.13 7.98
N PRO A 215 -11.35 -6.34 9.04
CA PRO A 215 -12.42 -5.79 9.85
C PRO A 215 -13.19 -4.71 9.08
N THR A 216 -14.47 -4.50 9.42
CA THR A 216 -15.27 -3.39 8.87
C THR A 216 -14.94 -2.05 9.51
N VAL A 217 -14.34 -2.05 10.70
CA VAL A 217 -13.91 -0.86 11.43
C VAL A 217 -12.41 -0.96 11.64
N PHE A 218 -11.68 0.01 11.12
CA PHE A 218 -10.24 0.15 11.30
C PHE A 218 -9.99 1.15 12.41
N ASN A 219 -9.19 0.72 13.39
CA ASN A 219 -8.75 1.56 14.49
C ASN A 219 -7.24 1.75 14.39
N TYR A 220 -6.77 2.90 14.86
CA TYR A 220 -5.35 3.20 15.01
C TYR A 220 -5.05 3.52 16.47
N PHE A 221 -3.82 3.24 16.89
CA PHE A 221 -3.32 3.55 18.22
C PHE A 221 -2.38 4.74 18.13
N ASP A 222 -2.59 5.77 18.94
CA ASP A 222 -1.63 6.86 19.05
C ASP A 222 -0.40 6.45 19.89
N ARG A 223 0.49 7.41 20.14
CA ARG A 223 1.73 7.17 20.90
C ARG A 223 1.50 6.83 22.37
N ASP A 224 0.35 7.21 22.92
CA ASP A 224 0.00 7.07 24.32
C ASP A 224 -0.89 5.82 24.54
N GLY A 225 -1.19 5.08 23.45
CA GLY A 225 -1.97 3.84 23.46
C GLY A 225 -3.47 4.06 23.28
N GLU A 226 -3.92 5.29 23.07
CA GLU A 226 -5.32 5.60 22.85
C GLU A 226 -5.78 5.13 21.47
N THR A 227 -6.99 4.60 21.43
CA THR A 227 -7.56 4.01 20.21
C THR A 227 -8.60 4.94 19.60
N PHE A 228 -8.50 5.19 18.29
CA PHE A 228 -9.52 5.93 17.55
C PHE A 228 -9.84 5.25 16.22
N ARG A 229 -11.11 5.37 15.81
CA ARG A 229 -11.57 4.88 14.51
C ARG A 229 -10.98 5.75 13.41
N ILE A 230 -10.27 5.13 12.47
CA ILE A 230 -9.68 5.83 11.32
C ILE A 230 -10.50 5.66 10.05
N MET A 231 -11.21 4.53 9.91
CA MET A 231 -12.02 4.23 8.72
C MET A 231 -13.09 3.18 9.05
N GLN A 232 -14.20 3.24 8.32
CA GLN A 232 -15.21 2.18 8.28
C GLN A 232 -15.62 1.95 6.83
N VAL A 233 -15.70 0.68 6.45
CA VAL A 233 -16.18 0.18 5.14
C VAL A 233 -17.06 -1.05 5.38
N THR A 234 -18.03 -1.28 4.51
CA THR A 234 -18.98 -2.39 4.66
C THR A 234 -18.34 -3.73 4.28
N LYS A 235 -18.95 -4.84 4.72
CA LYS A 235 -18.47 -6.18 4.34
C LYS A 235 -18.55 -6.42 2.82
N GLU A 236 -19.57 -5.87 2.17
CA GLU A 236 -19.77 -5.97 0.73
C GLU A 236 -18.67 -5.23 -0.03
N GLU A 237 -18.39 -3.99 0.38
CA GLU A 237 -17.30 -3.17 -0.15
C GLU A 237 -15.93 -3.83 0.02
N ILE A 238 -15.66 -4.42 1.19
CA ILE A 238 -14.42 -5.16 1.45
C ILE A 238 -14.31 -6.36 0.50
N THR A 239 -15.36 -7.17 0.42
CA THR A 239 -15.36 -8.40 -0.39
C THR A 239 -15.13 -8.07 -1.87
N LEU A 240 -15.85 -7.08 -2.40
CA LEU A 240 -15.69 -6.65 -3.77
C LEU A 240 -14.30 -6.03 -4.00
N GLY A 241 -13.82 -5.18 -3.08
CA GLY A 241 -12.51 -4.53 -3.16
C GLY A 241 -11.37 -5.55 -3.21
N LEU A 242 -11.40 -6.56 -2.35
CA LEU A 242 -10.42 -7.66 -2.37
C LEU A 242 -10.47 -8.44 -3.70
N SER A 243 -11.66 -8.73 -4.21
CA SER A 243 -11.84 -9.45 -5.49
C SER A 243 -11.29 -8.64 -6.67
N VAL A 244 -11.68 -7.37 -6.78
CA VAL A 244 -11.25 -6.47 -7.86
C VAL A 244 -9.74 -6.24 -7.84
N VAL A 245 -9.15 -5.97 -6.67
CA VAL A 245 -7.71 -5.71 -6.61
C VAL A 245 -6.91 -6.96 -6.95
N ASN A 246 -7.35 -8.16 -6.53
CA ASN A 246 -6.69 -9.40 -6.93
C ASN A 246 -6.81 -9.69 -8.44
N SER A 247 -7.88 -9.26 -9.11
CA SER A 247 -8.02 -9.44 -10.57
C SER A 247 -7.19 -8.44 -11.38
N ILE A 248 -7.07 -7.19 -10.91
CA ILE A 248 -6.37 -6.11 -11.62
C ILE A 248 -4.85 -6.14 -11.40
N ILE A 249 -4.41 -6.54 -10.21
CA ILE A 249 -3.00 -6.57 -9.81
C ILE A 249 -2.59 -8.04 -9.62
N PRO A 250 -2.05 -8.69 -10.68
CA PRO A 250 -1.56 -10.04 -10.56
C PRO A 250 -0.40 -10.11 -9.55
N GLN A 251 -0.15 -11.30 -9.00
CA GLN A 251 0.89 -11.58 -8.00
C GLN A 251 2.19 -10.81 -8.29
N ALA A 252 2.74 -10.16 -7.25
CA ALA A 252 3.85 -9.21 -7.38
C ALA A 252 5.17 -9.86 -7.84
N LEU A 253 6.02 -9.04 -8.47
CA LEU A 253 7.42 -9.29 -8.87
C LEU A 253 8.40 -9.17 -7.69
#